data_AF-I5C5L1-F1
#
_entry.id   AF-I5C5L1-F1
#
_cell.length_a   1.000
_cell.length_b   1.000
_cell.length_c   1.000
_cell.angle_alpha   90.00
_cell.angle_beta   90.00
_cell.angle_gamma   90.00
#
_symmetry.space_group_name_H-M   'P 1'
#
loop_
_entity.id
_entity.type
_entity.pdbx_description
1 polymer ?
#
loop_
_entity_poly.entity_id
_entity_poly.type
_entity_poly.pdbx_seq_one_letter_code
_entity_poly.pdbx_strand_id
1 'polypeptide(L)'
;MPEGIYQDGGVNFQLGVQLERRLSKRFSLVSMLEYEGISYSINALVQPVGGDEGAVLQTPLAGEAFPRIQKGNAALGLYGRYYVFQREPRDACDFGRGVFIQGGARVAQALFARNSFVLGSTRSANSIQEFINPQVLQFELAVGFTGEFPSVLALLSSSVLGINVQATPLFREQMSLPVLNPVHLTWRFVF
;
A
#
# COMPACT_ATOMS: atom_id res chain seq x y z
N MET A 1 -6.82 -15.88 15.26
CA MET A 1 -5.42 -16.15 14.85
C MET A 1 -4.87 -17.24 15.75
N PRO A 2 -3.95 -18.09 15.28
CA PRO A 2 -3.15 -18.96 16.16
C PRO A 2 -2.48 -18.11 17.25
N GLU A 3 -2.40 -18.63 18.47
CA GLU A 3 -1.73 -17.94 19.57
C GLU A 3 -0.25 -17.65 19.21
N GLY A 4 0.24 -16.46 19.54
CA GLY A 4 1.65 -16.09 19.37
C GLY A 4 2.05 -15.51 18.00
N ILE A 5 1.14 -15.43 17.02
CA ILE A 5 1.39 -14.72 15.76
C ILE A 5 1.03 -13.25 15.91
N TYR A 6 1.99 -12.36 15.64
CA TYR A 6 1.80 -10.92 15.67
C TYR A 6 2.62 -10.23 14.57
N GLN A 7 2.29 -8.97 14.29
CA GLN A 7 3.00 -8.13 13.33
C GLN A 7 3.91 -7.15 14.07
N ASP A 8 5.22 -7.23 13.82
CA ASP A 8 6.23 -6.34 14.39
C ASP A 8 6.25 -4.96 13.70
N GLY A 9 5.88 -4.92 12.42
CA GLY A 9 5.90 -3.68 11.66
C GLY A 9 5.63 -3.87 10.17
N GLY A 10 5.76 -2.78 9.42
CA GLY A 10 5.60 -2.82 7.99
C GLY A 10 6.24 -1.62 7.29
N VAL A 11 6.60 -1.81 6.03
CA VAL A 11 7.03 -0.73 5.13
C VAL A 11 6.12 -0.76 3.91
N ASN A 12 5.65 0.42 3.52
CA ASN A 12 4.93 0.62 2.27
C ASN A 12 5.70 1.66 1.44
N PHE A 13 6.05 1.28 0.22
CA PHE A 13 6.67 2.15 -0.77
C PHE A 13 5.75 2.23 -1.98
N GLN A 14 5.49 3.44 -2.47
CA GLN A 14 4.66 3.67 -3.64
C GLN A 14 5.35 4.61 -4.61
N LEU A 15 5.35 4.25 -5.90
CA LEU A 15 5.88 5.07 -6.98
C LEU A 15 4.87 5.05 -8.13
N GLY A 16 4.49 6.20 -8.64
CA GLY A 16 3.48 6.25 -9.68
C GLY A 16 3.36 7.60 -10.37
N VAL A 17 2.41 7.64 -11.29
CA VAL A 17 1.99 8.86 -11.98
C VAL A 17 0.55 9.17 -11.61
N GLN A 18 0.27 10.45 -11.38
CA GLN A 18 -1.09 10.93 -11.18
C GLN A 18 -1.47 11.92 -12.29
N LEU A 19 -2.72 11.86 -12.71
CA LEU A 19 -3.33 12.85 -13.59
C LEU A 19 -4.47 13.52 -12.81
N GLU A 20 -4.42 14.84 -12.70
CA GLU A 20 -5.49 15.62 -12.12
C GLU A 20 -6.29 16.33 -13.22
N ARG A 21 -7.61 16.16 -13.20
CA ARG A 21 -8.55 16.91 -14.03
C ARG A 21 -9.45 17.75 -13.15
N ARG A 22 -9.30 19.08 -13.24
CA ARG A 22 -10.17 20.03 -12.56
C ARG A 22 -11.58 20.00 -13.15
N LEU A 23 -12.58 19.80 -12.31
CA LEU A 23 -14.00 19.80 -12.68
C LEU A 23 -14.70 21.09 -12.23
N SER A 24 -14.22 21.71 -11.15
CA SER A 24 -14.70 23.01 -10.69
C SER A 24 -13.59 23.79 -9.98
N LYS A 25 -13.89 24.99 -9.47
CA LYS A 25 -12.91 25.76 -8.69
C LYS A 25 -12.38 24.98 -7.48
N ARG A 26 -13.19 24.12 -6.85
CA ARG A 26 -12.81 23.39 -5.62
C ARG A 26 -12.74 21.88 -5.77
N PHE A 27 -13.09 21.34 -6.94
CA PHE A 27 -13.18 19.90 -7.13
C PHE A 27 -12.37 19.44 -8.34
N SER A 28 -11.58 18.39 -8.12
CA SER A 28 -10.81 17.71 -9.15
C SER A 28 -11.03 16.21 -9.07
N LEU A 29 -10.96 15.56 -10.23
CA LEU A 29 -10.84 14.12 -10.34
C LEU A 29 -9.36 13.78 -10.51
N VAL A 30 -8.87 12.79 -9.76
CA VAL A 30 -7.50 12.32 -9.81
C VAL A 30 -7.49 10.85 -10.18
N SER A 31 -6.80 10.50 -11.26
CA SER A 31 -6.48 9.12 -11.60
C SER A 31 -5.02 8.84 -11.31
N MET A 32 -4.71 7.63 -10.83
CA MET A 32 -3.34 7.24 -10.49
C MET A 32 -3.01 5.87 -11.05
N LEU A 33 -1.77 5.71 -11.51
CA LEU A 33 -1.14 4.44 -11.81
C LEU A 33 0.11 4.31 -10.97
N GLU A 34 0.15 3.31 -10.09
CA GLU A 34 1.20 3.15 -9.08
C GLU A 34 1.78 1.74 -9.09
N TYR A 35 3.07 1.63 -8.85
CA TYR A 35 3.68 0.44 -8.27
C TYR A 35 3.69 0.60 -6.75
N GLU A 36 3.26 -0.43 -6.03
CA GLU A 36 3.28 -0.48 -4.57
C GLU A 36 4.11 -1.68 -4.11
N GLY A 37 5.14 -1.43 -3.30
CA GLY A 37 5.91 -2.44 -2.57
C GLY A 37 5.53 -2.45 -1.09
N ILE A 38 4.93 -3.54 -0.62
CA ILE A 38 4.60 -3.74 0.78
C ILE A 38 5.50 -4.82 1.37
N SER A 39 5.94 -4.60 2.61
CA SER A 39 6.71 -5.54 3.39
C SER A 39 6.15 -5.58 4.80
N TYR A 40 5.54 -6.69 5.21
CA TYR A 40 5.08 -6.94 6.57
C TYR A 40 6.10 -7.78 7.34
N SER A 41 6.61 -7.27 8.45
CA SER A 41 7.38 -8.07 9.40
C SER A 41 6.37 -8.75 10.32
N ILE A 42 6.19 -10.05 10.16
CA ILE A 42 5.23 -10.85 10.93
C ILE A 42 5.96 -12.01 11.56
N ASN A 43 5.68 -12.36 12.81
CA ASN A 43 6.27 -13.54 13.45
C ASN A 43 5.56 -14.84 13.00
N ALA A 44 5.49 -15.05 11.68
CA ALA A 44 4.89 -16.24 11.08
C ALA A 44 5.44 -16.52 9.69
N LEU A 45 5.45 -17.80 9.32
CA LEU A 45 5.76 -18.28 7.99
C LEU A 45 4.51 -18.89 7.35
N VAL A 46 4.27 -18.54 6.10
CA VAL A 46 3.34 -19.26 5.22
C VAL A 46 4.04 -20.54 4.77
N GLN A 47 3.51 -21.69 5.15
CA GLN A 47 3.97 -23.01 4.70
C GLN A 47 2.86 -23.74 3.93
N PRO A 48 3.17 -24.35 2.78
CA PRO A 48 2.23 -25.24 2.11
C PRO A 48 1.96 -26.47 2.99
N VAL A 49 0.71 -26.87 3.09
CA VAL A 49 0.30 -28.16 3.67
C VAL A 49 0.19 -29.15 2.51
N GLY A 50 0.75 -30.35 2.64
CA GLY A 50 0.67 -31.35 1.58
C GLY A 50 -0.79 -31.74 1.27
N GLY A 51 -1.12 -31.94 -0.01
CA GLY A 51 -2.47 -32.25 -0.49
C GLY A 51 -3.20 -31.03 -1.06
N ASP A 52 -4.53 -31.12 -1.21
CA ASP A 52 -5.39 -30.01 -1.69
C ASP A 52 -5.68 -28.96 -0.59
N GLU A 53 -5.05 -29.08 0.58
CA GLU A 53 -5.37 -28.31 1.80
C GLU A 53 -4.73 -26.89 1.86
N GLY A 54 -3.99 -26.49 0.84
CA GLY A 54 -3.48 -25.10 0.71
C GLY A 54 -2.29 -24.78 1.62
N ALA A 55 -2.34 -23.67 2.36
CA ALA A 55 -1.25 -23.22 3.23
C ALA A 55 -1.72 -22.82 4.64
N VAL A 56 -0.80 -22.88 5.59
CA VAL A 56 -0.99 -22.46 6.99
C VAL A 56 0.02 -21.39 7.40
N LEU A 57 -0.35 -20.57 8.39
CA LEU A 57 0.60 -19.73 9.12
C LEU A 57 1.16 -20.53 10.29
N GLN A 58 2.47 -20.73 10.32
CA GLN A 58 3.17 -21.35 11.43
C GLN A 58 4.09 -20.32 12.10
N THR A 59 4.26 -20.43 13.42
CA THR A 59 5.34 -19.71 14.10
C THR A 59 6.71 -20.17 13.57
N PRO A 60 7.70 -19.27 13.47
CA PRO A 60 9.04 -19.67 13.02
C PRO A 60 9.63 -20.74 13.95
N LEU A 61 10.33 -21.69 13.35
CA LEU A 61 11.08 -22.72 14.06
C LEU A 61 12.35 -22.14 14.70
N ALA A 62 12.95 -22.89 15.63
CA ALA A 62 14.21 -22.49 16.26
C ALA A 62 15.30 -22.25 15.21
N GLY A 63 15.84 -21.03 15.18
CA GLY A 63 16.87 -20.60 14.23
C GLY A 63 16.35 -19.83 13.01
N GLU A 64 15.03 -19.77 12.79
CA GLU A 64 14.42 -18.92 11.78
C GLU A 64 14.19 -17.51 12.35
N ALA A 65 14.85 -16.52 11.75
CA ALA A 65 14.82 -15.14 12.19
C ALA A 65 14.25 -14.20 11.12
N PHE A 66 13.68 -13.08 11.57
CA PHE A 66 13.13 -12.00 10.74
C PHE A 66 12.15 -12.44 9.65
N PRO A 67 11.15 -13.28 9.97
CA PRO A 67 10.07 -13.63 9.05
C PRO A 67 9.39 -12.38 8.47
N ARG A 68 9.14 -12.40 7.15
CA ARG A 68 8.60 -11.25 6.43
C ARG A 68 7.80 -11.69 5.22
N ILE A 69 6.61 -11.12 5.07
CA ILE A 69 5.82 -11.19 3.84
C ILE A 69 6.09 -9.94 3.00
N GLN A 70 6.54 -10.12 1.78
CA GLN A 70 6.74 -9.06 0.79
C GLN A 70 5.74 -9.22 -0.35
N LYS A 71 5.13 -8.12 -0.79
CA LYS A 71 4.17 -8.09 -1.90
C LYS A 71 4.45 -6.88 -2.77
N GLY A 72 4.46 -7.08 -4.09
CA GLY A 72 4.51 -6.00 -5.07
C GLY A 72 3.21 -5.95 -5.84
N ASN A 73 2.64 -4.76 -6.01
CA ASN A 73 1.38 -4.53 -6.72
C ASN A 73 1.57 -3.50 -7.84
N ALA A 74 0.84 -3.69 -8.93
CA ALA A 74 0.44 -2.59 -9.82
C ALA A 74 -0.96 -2.13 -9.40
N ALA A 75 -1.16 -0.85 -9.14
CA ALA A 75 -2.41 -0.30 -8.69
C ALA A 75 -2.93 0.79 -9.62
N LEU A 76 -4.23 0.77 -9.86
CA LEU A 76 -4.96 1.81 -10.57
C LEU A 76 -5.97 2.43 -9.61
N GLY A 77 -5.88 3.73 -9.41
CA GLY A 77 -6.72 4.47 -8.47
C GLY A 77 -7.55 5.57 -9.11
N LEU A 78 -8.71 5.84 -8.54
CA LEU A 78 -9.58 6.95 -8.89
C LEU A 78 -10.08 7.65 -7.63
N TYR A 79 -9.86 8.96 -7.57
CA TYR A 79 -10.11 9.76 -6.37
C TYR A 79 -10.79 11.08 -6.71
N GLY A 80 -11.69 11.51 -5.83
CA GLY A 80 -12.17 12.87 -5.77
C GLY A 80 -11.30 13.69 -4.84
N ARG A 81 -10.89 14.88 -5.28
CA ARG A 81 -10.11 15.84 -4.51
C ARG A 81 -10.92 17.12 -4.31
N TYR A 82 -11.17 17.47 -3.05
CA TYR A 82 -11.84 18.71 -2.66
C TYR A 82 -10.86 19.67 -2.00
N TYR A 83 -10.67 20.84 -2.60
CA TYR A 83 -9.82 21.90 -2.08
C TYR A 83 -10.57 22.70 -1.02
N VAL A 84 -10.14 22.52 0.23
CA VAL A 84 -10.66 23.24 1.41
C VAL A 84 -10.15 24.68 1.39
N PHE A 85 -8.89 24.85 1.02
CA PHE A 85 -8.24 26.14 0.85
C PHE A 85 -7.44 26.12 -0.44
N GLN A 86 -7.59 27.15 -1.26
CA GLN A 86 -6.82 27.33 -2.49
C GLN A 86 -6.57 28.82 -2.67
N ARG A 87 -5.29 29.21 -2.75
CA ARG A 87 -4.92 30.53 -3.26
C ARG A 87 -5.03 30.52 -4.78
N GLU A 88 -5.46 31.64 -5.35
CA GLU A 88 -5.44 31.78 -6.81
C GLU A 88 -4.00 31.58 -7.32
N PRO A 89 -3.83 30.77 -8.36
CA PRO A 89 -2.51 30.49 -8.92
C PRO A 89 -1.92 31.78 -9.47
N ARG A 90 -0.63 32.02 -9.24
CA ARG A 90 0.04 33.23 -9.75
C ARG A 90 0.30 33.16 -11.25
N ASP A 91 0.49 31.94 -11.78
CA ASP A 91 0.75 31.64 -13.19
C ASP A 91 -0.03 30.41 -13.67
N ALA A 92 -0.18 30.25 -14.99
CA ALA A 92 -0.88 29.10 -15.60
C ALA A 92 -0.27 27.73 -15.28
N CYS A 93 0.98 27.70 -14.80
CA CYS A 93 1.70 26.50 -14.38
C CYS A 93 1.70 26.28 -12.85
N ASP A 94 1.06 27.16 -12.07
CA ASP A 94 0.99 27.06 -10.61
C ASP A 94 -0.27 26.29 -10.21
N PHE A 95 -0.11 25.09 -9.65
CA PHE A 95 -1.18 24.41 -8.94
C PHE A 95 -1.31 25.03 -7.55
N GLY A 96 -1.84 26.24 -7.50
CA GLY A 96 -1.80 27.17 -6.36
C GLY A 96 -1.83 26.53 -4.97
N ARG A 97 -1.09 27.14 -4.03
CA ARG A 97 -0.92 26.67 -2.65
C ARG A 97 -2.28 26.39 -1.97
N GLY A 98 -2.42 25.23 -1.34
CA GLY A 98 -3.72 24.78 -0.88
C GLY A 98 -3.70 23.56 0.03
N VAL A 99 -4.84 23.35 0.70
CA VAL A 99 -5.13 22.16 1.50
C VAL A 99 -6.31 21.48 0.85
N PHE A 100 -6.20 20.17 0.64
CA PHE A 100 -7.27 19.37 0.05
C PHE A 100 -7.55 18.11 0.86
N ILE A 101 -8.78 17.64 0.74
CA ILE A 101 -9.19 16.30 1.17
C ILE A 101 -9.34 15.45 -0.09
N GLN A 102 -8.78 14.24 -0.07
CA GLN A 102 -8.85 13.28 -1.15
C GLN A 102 -9.52 12.00 -0.65
N GLY A 103 -10.49 11.50 -1.40
CA GLY A 103 -11.16 10.24 -1.11
C GLY A 103 -11.42 9.45 -2.37
N GLY A 104 -11.30 8.12 -2.30
CA GLY A 104 -11.51 7.27 -3.47
C GLY A 104 -11.18 5.82 -3.24
N ALA A 105 -10.99 5.10 -4.33
CA ALA A 105 -10.68 3.68 -4.33
C ALA A 105 -9.60 3.36 -5.35
N ARG A 106 -8.89 2.26 -5.11
CA ARG A 106 -7.94 1.68 -6.05
C ARG A 106 -8.05 0.17 -6.10
N VAL A 107 -7.77 -0.36 -7.28
CA VAL A 107 -7.62 -1.79 -7.52
C VAL A 107 -6.14 -2.07 -7.68
N ALA A 108 -5.62 -3.00 -6.88
CA ALA A 108 -4.23 -3.42 -6.87
C ALA A 108 -4.11 -4.88 -7.33
N GLN A 109 -3.34 -5.11 -8.40
CA GLN A 109 -3.00 -6.42 -8.93
C GLN A 109 -1.63 -6.83 -8.37
N ALA A 110 -1.59 -7.96 -7.66
CA ALA A 110 -0.35 -8.55 -7.17
C ALA A 110 0.51 -9.04 -8.34
N LEU A 111 1.73 -8.52 -8.42
CA LEU A 111 2.77 -8.93 -9.37
C LEU A 111 3.64 -10.04 -8.80
N PHE A 112 3.92 -9.96 -7.49
CA PHE A 112 4.61 -11.01 -6.75
C PHE A 112 4.21 -10.96 -5.27
N ALA A 113 4.34 -12.11 -4.61
CA ALA A 113 4.36 -12.20 -3.16
C ALA A 113 5.30 -13.29 -2.71
N ARG A 114 6.07 -12.99 -1.65
CA ARG A 114 7.10 -13.86 -1.12
C ARG A 114 7.07 -13.85 0.40
N ASN A 115 7.32 -15.01 0.98
CA ASN A 115 7.66 -15.14 2.39
C ASN A 115 9.18 -15.33 2.48
N SER A 116 9.85 -14.57 3.34
CA SER A 116 11.31 -14.66 3.52
C SER A 116 11.69 -14.71 4.99
N PHE A 117 12.76 -15.42 5.29
CA PHE A 117 13.35 -15.55 6.62
C PHE A 117 14.86 -15.81 6.52
N VAL A 118 15.56 -15.70 7.64
CA VAL A 118 16.99 -16.01 7.76
C VAL A 118 17.13 -17.29 8.58
N LEU A 119 17.91 -18.25 8.08
CA LEU A 119 18.27 -19.48 8.79
C LEU A 119 19.80 -19.57 8.84
N GLY A 120 20.38 -19.36 10.03
CA GLY A 120 21.82 -19.20 10.20
C GLY A 120 22.35 -17.98 9.43
N SER A 121 23.21 -18.19 8.44
CA SER A 121 23.73 -17.13 7.55
C SER A 121 23.02 -17.04 6.20
N THR A 122 22.02 -17.91 5.95
CA THR A 122 21.36 -18.00 4.65
C THR A 122 19.99 -17.33 4.69
N ARG A 123 19.70 -16.50 3.67
CA ARG A 123 18.37 -15.93 3.48
C ARG A 123 17.55 -16.83 2.56
N SER A 124 16.42 -17.31 3.06
CA SER A 124 15.43 -18.03 2.27
C SER A 124 14.30 -17.10 1.83
N ALA A 125 13.79 -17.29 0.62
CA ALA A 125 12.66 -16.54 0.09
C ALA A 125 11.82 -17.45 -0.82
N ASN A 126 10.63 -17.79 -0.36
CA ASN A 126 9.69 -18.65 -1.07
C ASN A 126 8.56 -17.83 -1.66
N SER A 127 8.15 -18.16 -2.88
CA SER A 127 6.94 -17.58 -3.47
C SER A 127 5.71 -18.00 -2.66
N ILE A 128 4.81 -17.06 -2.41
CA ILE A 128 3.49 -17.31 -1.81
C ILE A 128 2.37 -16.73 -2.69
N GLN A 129 2.67 -16.50 -3.97
CA GLN A 129 1.74 -15.86 -4.92
C GLN A 129 0.42 -16.62 -5.05
N GLU A 130 0.45 -17.95 -4.96
CA GLU A 130 -0.73 -18.81 -5.03
C GLU A 130 -1.66 -18.66 -3.81
N PHE A 131 -1.09 -18.22 -2.68
CA PHE A 131 -1.79 -18.10 -1.41
C PHE A 131 -2.44 -16.71 -1.20
N ILE A 132 -1.95 -15.70 -1.90
CA ILE A 132 -2.47 -14.34 -1.77
C ILE A 132 -3.60 -14.04 -2.76
N ASN A 133 -4.47 -13.09 -2.39
CA ASN A 133 -5.43 -12.55 -3.34
C ASN A 133 -4.71 -11.81 -4.48
N PRO A 134 -4.94 -12.22 -5.74
CA PRO A 134 -4.26 -11.64 -6.90
C PRO A 134 -4.74 -10.20 -7.16
N GLN A 135 -5.99 -9.91 -6.82
CA GLN A 135 -6.59 -8.60 -6.96
C GLN A 135 -7.13 -8.13 -5.62
N VAL A 136 -6.91 -6.86 -5.33
CA VAL A 136 -7.22 -6.25 -4.06
C VAL A 136 -7.95 -4.94 -4.30
N LEU A 137 -9.08 -4.76 -3.61
CA LEU A 137 -9.79 -3.49 -3.57
C LEU A 137 -9.41 -2.73 -2.30
N GLN A 138 -9.05 -1.46 -2.44
CA GLN A 138 -8.64 -0.59 -1.36
C GLN A 138 -9.39 0.74 -1.43
N PHE A 139 -9.81 1.22 -0.27
CA PHE A 139 -10.40 2.54 -0.10
C PHE A 139 -9.41 3.44 0.59
N GLU A 140 -9.42 4.72 0.22
CA GLU A 140 -8.50 5.69 0.79
C GLU A 140 -9.21 6.99 1.15
N LEU A 141 -8.79 7.53 2.29
CA LEU A 141 -9.08 8.89 2.71
C LEU A 141 -7.77 9.56 3.11
N ALA A 142 -7.53 10.75 2.56
CA ALA A 142 -6.29 11.47 2.77
C ALA A 142 -6.50 12.99 2.86
N VAL A 143 -5.57 13.65 3.53
CA VAL A 143 -5.41 15.10 3.53
C VAL A 143 -4.11 15.41 2.82
N GLY A 144 -4.14 16.39 1.93
CA GLY A 144 -2.96 16.81 1.20
C GLY A 144 -2.75 18.31 1.18
N PHE A 145 -1.52 18.67 0.84
CA PHE A 145 -1.02 20.03 0.81
C PHE A 145 -0.32 20.26 -0.54
N THR A 146 -0.68 21.33 -1.23
CA THR A 146 0.04 21.85 -2.40
C THR A 146 0.82 23.10 -1.99
N GLY A 147 2.07 23.25 -2.46
CA GLY A 147 2.81 24.50 -2.29
C GLY A 147 4.31 24.41 -2.57
N GLU A 148 5.01 25.53 -2.39
CA GLU A 148 6.47 25.60 -2.49
C GLU A 148 7.10 24.94 -1.26
N PHE A 149 7.66 23.75 -1.45
CA PHE A 149 8.48 23.10 -0.45
C PHE A 149 9.87 23.77 -0.38
N PRO A 150 10.60 23.67 0.75
CA PRO A 150 11.96 24.21 0.88
C PRO A 150 12.83 23.76 -0.30
N SER A 151 13.85 24.54 -0.69
CA SER A 151 14.65 24.32 -1.91
C SER A 151 15.17 22.90 -2.13
N VAL A 152 15.45 22.16 -1.06
CA VAL A 152 15.88 20.75 -1.08
C VAL A 152 14.78 19.78 -1.56
N LEU A 153 13.52 20.21 -1.52
CA LEU A 153 12.31 19.50 -1.89
C LEU A 153 11.51 20.22 -2.98
N ALA A 154 12.10 21.18 -3.69
CA ALA A 154 11.43 22.02 -4.69
C ALA A 154 10.81 21.24 -5.87
N LEU A 155 11.20 19.99 -6.06
CA LEU A 155 10.59 19.08 -7.05
C LEU A 155 9.21 18.58 -6.61
N LEU A 156 8.80 18.80 -5.36
CA LEU A 156 7.50 18.36 -4.86
C LEU A 156 6.38 19.31 -5.29
N SER A 157 5.40 18.79 -6.02
CA SER A 157 4.15 19.49 -6.33
C SER A 157 3.11 19.35 -5.22
N SER A 158 3.10 18.23 -4.47
CA SER A 158 2.20 18.05 -3.33
C SER A 158 2.64 16.94 -2.37
N SER A 159 2.10 16.97 -1.16
CA SER A 159 2.25 15.92 -0.15
C SER A 159 0.87 15.47 0.31
N VAL A 160 0.65 14.16 0.43
CA VAL A 160 -0.64 13.56 0.81
C VAL A 160 -0.43 12.57 1.94
N LEU A 161 -1.11 12.78 3.07
CA LEU A 161 -1.13 11.87 4.22
C LEU A 161 -2.53 11.24 4.32
N GLY A 162 -2.61 9.92 4.35
CA GLY A 162 -3.89 9.22 4.37
C GLY A 162 -3.88 7.85 5.01
N ILE A 163 -5.08 7.32 5.13
CA ILE A 163 -5.36 5.95 5.58
C ILE A 163 -5.92 5.19 4.39
N ASN A 164 -5.36 4.02 4.12
CA ASN A 164 -5.82 3.09 3.13
C ASN A 164 -6.32 1.81 3.81
N VAL A 165 -7.56 1.43 3.53
CA VAL A 165 -8.20 0.24 4.09
C VAL A 165 -8.43 -0.77 2.98
N GLN A 166 -7.92 -1.98 3.18
CA GLN A 166 -8.11 -3.08 2.25
C GLN A 166 -9.46 -3.78 2.51
N ALA A 167 -10.34 -3.79 1.50
CA ALA A 167 -11.66 -4.40 1.61
C ALA A 167 -11.63 -5.93 1.37
N THR A 168 -10.74 -6.37 0.49
CA THR A 168 -10.51 -7.80 0.20
C THR A 168 -9.44 -8.37 1.13
N PRO A 169 -9.55 -9.60 1.63
CA PRO A 169 -8.51 -10.19 2.49
C PRO A 169 -7.14 -10.28 1.81
N LEU A 170 -6.05 -10.36 2.58
CA LEU A 170 -4.70 -10.57 2.04
C LEU A 170 -4.56 -11.95 1.39
N PHE A 171 -5.11 -12.96 2.06
CA PHE A 171 -5.09 -14.37 1.65
C PHE A 171 -6.41 -14.77 1.01
N ARG A 172 -6.38 -15.79 0.16
CA ARG A 172 -7.59 -16.35 -0.46
C ARG A 172 -8.49 -17.03 0.58
N GLU A 173 -9.80 -16.93 0.41
CA GLU A 173 -10.82 -17.46 1.35
C GLU A 173 -10.83 -18.99 1.45
N GLN A 174 -10.27 -19.70 0.46
CA GLN A 174 -10.24 -21.18 0.39
C GLN A 174 -9.17 -21.81 1.29
N MET A 175 -8.58 -21.05 2.22
CA MET A 175 -7.46 -21.54 3.03
C MET A 175 -7.73 -21.38 4.52
N SER A 176 -7.10 -22.24 5.32
CA SER A 176 -7.03 -22.17 6.78
C SER A 176 -6.21 -20.97 7.30
N LEU A 177 -6.08 -19.91 6.50
CA LEU A 177 -5.38 -18.67 6.85
C LEU A 177 -6.39 -17.67 7.43
N PRO A 178 -5.99 -16.83 8.41
CA PRO A 178 -6.89 -15.83 8.97
C PRO A 178 -7.30 -14.80 7.93
N VAL A 179 -8.55 -14.35 8.02
CA VAL A 179 -9.04 -13.18 7.27
C VAL A 179 -8.29 -11.95 7.78
N LEU A 180 -7.32 -11.49 7.00
CA LEU A 180 -6.52 -10.31 7.31
C LEU A 180 -6.85 -9.20 6.31
N ASN A 181 -7.38 -8.08 6.80
CA ASN A 181 -7.66 -6.88 6.03
C ASN A 181 -6.68 -5.77 6.48
N PRO A 182 -5.53 -5.61 5.79
CA PRO A 182 -4.55 -4.61 6.16
C PRO A 182 -5.10 -3.19 6.16
N VAL A 183 -4.65 -2.41 7.13
CA VAL A 183 -4.84 -0.95 7.17
C VAL A 183 -3.46 -0.31 7.07
N HIS A 184 -3.29 0.63 6.14
CA HIS A 184 -2.03 1.31 5.88
C HIS A 184 -2.14 2.79 6.16
N LEU A 185 -1.18 3.33 6.92
CA LEU A 185 -0.88 4.75 6.91
C LEU A 185 0.01 5.02 5.69
N THR A 186 -0.39 5.97 4.86
CA THR A 186 0.30 6.30 3.63
C THR A 186 0.69 7.76 3.64
N TRP A 187 1.96 8.05 3.38
CA TRP A 187 2.44 9.40 3.11
C TRP A 187 3.06 9.41 1.71
N ARG A 188 2.42 10.13 0.78
CA ARG A 188 2.86 10.27 -0.60
C ARG A 188 3.45 11.64 -0.83
N PHE A 189 4.52 11.64 -1.62
CA PHE A 189 5.14 12.81 -2.18
C PHE A 189 4.91 12.77 -3.68
N VAL A 190 4.27 13.80 -4.21
CA VAL A 190 4.05 13.96 -5.64
C VAL A 190 5.10 14.92 -6.14
N PHE A 191 5.79 14.49 -7.20
CA PHE A 191 6.75 15.30 -7.94
C PHE A 191 6.04 15.89 -9.15
#